data_AF-A0A7V6ECL3-F1
#
_entry.id   AF-A0A7V6ECL3-F1
#
_cell.length_a   1.000
_cell.length_b   1.000
_cell.length_c   1.000
_cell.angle_alpha   90.00
_cell.angle_beta   90.00
_cell.angle_gamma   90.00
#
_symmetry.space_group_name_H-M   'P 1'
#
loop_
_entity.id
_entity.type
_entity.pdbx_description
1 polymer ?
#
loop_
_entity_poly.entity_id
_entity_poly.type
_entity_poly.pdbx_seq_one_letter_code
_entity_poly.pdbx_strand_id
1 'polypeptide(L)' 'MQNDQTPNSTRSVHLLETKGLVKSFKKRPVVNGVSINVDPGEIVGLLGP' A
#
# COMPACT_ATOMS: atom_id res chain seq x y z
N MET A 1 -6.58 31.63 -24.94
CA MET A 1 -7.39 31.62 -23.71
C MET A 1 -7.28 30.21 -23.14
N GLN A 2 -6.57 30.06 -22.02
CA GLN A 2 -6.29 28.81 -21.33
C GLN A 2 -7.55 27.97 -21.10
N ASN A 3 -7.54 26.72 -21.55
CA ASN A 3 -8.31 25.67 -20.87
C ASN A 3 -7.30 24.76 -20.18
N ASP A 4 -6.84 25.27 -19.04
CA ASP A 4 -6.10 24.55 -18.02
C ASP A 4 -7.09 23.58 -17.36
N GLN A 5 -7.29 22.42 -17.98
CA GLN A 5 -7.88 21.27 -17.32
C GLN A 5 -6.78 20.25 -17.12
N THR A 6 -5.87 20.55 -16.19
CA THR A 6 -5.31 19.49 -15.36
C THR A 6 -6.47 19.01 -14.49
N PRO A 7 -7.10 17.84 -14.75
CA PRO A 7 -8.07 17.32 -13.81
C PRO A 7 -7.31 17.14 -12.51
N ASN A 8 -7.73 17.89 -11.49
CA ASN A 8 -7.19 17.88 -10.15
C ASN A 8 -6.86 16.43 -9.81
N SER A 9 -5.57 16.10 -9.87
CA SER A 9 -5.07 14.80 -9.48
C SER A 9 -5.17 14.81 -7.97
N THR A 10 -6.37 14.59 -7.47
CA THR A 10 -6.58 14.04 -6.14
C THR A 10 -5.96 12.66 -6.23
N ARG A 11 -4.62 12.62 -6.17
CA ARG A 11 -3.91 11.41 -5.77
C ARG A 11 -4.57 11.07 -4.46
N SER A 12 -5.42 10.04 -4.48
CA SER A 12 -5.74 9.33 -3.26
C SER A 12 -4.39 8.87 -2.76
N VAL A 13 -3.80 9.68 -1.89
CA VAL A 13 -2.56 9.36 -1.21
C VAL A 13 -3.00 8.27 -0.24
N HIS A 14 -2.87 7.03 -0.69
CA HIS A 14 -2.87 5.89 0.21
C HIS A 14 -2.01 6.29 1.41
N LEU A 15 -2.58 6.18 2.61
CA LEU A 15 -1.88 6.59 3.82
C LEU A 15 -0.62 5.74 4.00
N LEU A 16 -0.73 4.46 3.62
CA LEU A 16 0.36 3.50 3.66
C LEU A 16 0.42 2.74 2.33
N GLU A 17 1.62 2.54 1.80
CA GLU A 17 1.89 1.63 0.68
C GLU A 17 3.03 0.70 1.07
N THR A 18 2.92 -0.57 0.67
CA THR A 18 4.02 -1.53 0.67
C THR A 18 4.16 -2.16 -0.70
N LYS A 19 5.40 -2.41 -1.12
CA LYS A 19 5.74 -3.09 -2.37
C LYS A 19 6.65 -4.27 -2.05
N GLY A 20 6.21 -5.48 -2.38
CA GLY A 20 6.99 -6.70 -2.18
C GLY A 20 7.37 -6.99 -0.73
N LEU A 21 6.53 -6.62 0.23
CA LEU A 21 6.76 -6.81 1.66
C LEU A 21 7.08 -8.28 1.97
N VAL A 22 8.24 -8.50 2.57
CA VAL A 22 8.68 -9.80 3.09
C VAL A 22 8.97 -9.65 4.57
N LYS A 23 8.51 -10.61 5.36
CA LYS A 23 8.83 -10.70 6.79
C LYS A 23 9.19 -12.13 7.11
N SER A 24 10.28 -12.31 7.83
CA SER A 24 10.71 -13.61 8.35
C SER A 24 10.94 -13.54 9.86
N PHE A 25 10.59 -14.62 10.56
CA PHE A 25 11.02 -14.87 11.93
C PHE A 25 11.99 -16.05 11.92
N LYS A 26 13.24 -15.78 12.34
CA LYS A 26 14.37 -16.71 12.16
C LYS A 26 14.46 -17.14 10.68
N LYS A 27 14.39 -18.45 10.43
CA LYS A 27 14.45 -19.05 9.08
C LYS A 27 13.09 -19.20 8.42
N ARG A 28 11.99 -18.82 9.09
CA ARG A 28 10.63 -19.00 8.55
C ARG A 28 10.10 -17.68 7.97
N PRO A 29 9.83 -17.61 6.66
CA PRO A 29 9.09 -16.50 6.09
C PRO A 29 7.65 -16.56 6.57
N VAL A 30 7.14 -15.45 7.09
CA VAL A 30 5.75 -15.28 7.55
C VAL A 30 4.95 -14.31 6.67
N VAL A 31 5.64 -13.52 5.84
CA VAL A 31 5.05 -12.72 4.76
C VAL A 31 6.00 -12.82 3.57
N ASN A 32 5.48 -13.04 2.36
CA ASN A 32 6.28 -13.27 1.16
C ASN A 32 5.79 -12.45 -0.04
N GLY A 33 6.43 -11.32 -0.30
CA GLY A 33 6.24 -10.55 -1.54
C GLY A 33 4.91 -9.78 -1.62
N VAL A 34 4.35 -9.36 -0.49
CA VAL A 34 3.02 -8.72 -0.44
C VAL A 34 3.10 -7.25 -0.84
N SER A 35 2.28 -6.82 -1.80
CA SER A 35 2.13 -5.40 -2.14
C SER A 35 0.70 -4.96 -1.85
N ILE A 36 0.55 -3.98 -0.98
CA ILE A 36 -0.77 -3.46 -0.56
C ILE A 36 -0.72 -1.95 -0.38
N ASN A 37 -1.86 -1.34 -0.61
CA ASN A 37 -2.16 0.05 -0.28
C ASN A 37 -3.21 0.06 0.83
N VAL A 38 -3.07 0.97 1.79
CA VAL A 38 -4.02 1.13 2.89
C VAL A 38 -4.52 2.56 2.87
N ASP A 39 -5.84 2.70 2.76
CA ASP A 39 -6.48 4.01 2.77
C ASP A 39 -6.72 4.51 4.21
N PRO A 40 -6.83 5.84 4.42
CA PRO A 40 -7.15 6.38 5.74
C PRO A 40 -8.41 5.75 6.34
N GLY A 41 -8.31 5.22 7.57
CA GLY A 41 -9.42 4.57 8.27
C GLY A 41 -9.57 3.07 8.00
N GLU A 42 -8.78 2.51 7.08
CA GLU A 42 -8.74 1.08 6.81
C GLU A 42 -7.79 0.36 7.79
N ILE A 43 -8.22 -0.81 8.28
CA ILE A 43 -7.42 -1.68 9.13
C ILE A 43 -7.17 -2.98 8.39
N VAL A 44 -5.89 -3.30 8.18
CA VAL A 44 -5.45 -4.53 7.51
C VAL A 44 -4.65 -5.41 8.46
N GLY A 45 -5.01 -6.70 8.52
CA GLY A 45 -4.27 -7.71 9.26
C GLY A 45 -3.52 -8.63 8.31
N LEU A 46 -2.18 -8.66 8.41
CA LEU A 46 -1.37 -9.64 7.69
C LEU A 46 -1.15 -10.86 8.58
N LEU A 47 -1.78 -11.98 8.21
CA LEU A 47 -1.66 -13.26 8.90
C LEU A 47 -0.90 -14.25 8.01
N GLY A 48 0.04 -14.98 8.61
CA GLY A 48 0.83 -16.02 7.97
C GLY A 48 0.76 -17.34 8.75
N PRO A 49 1.20 -18.46 8.14
CA PRO A 49 1.23 -19.78 8.77
C PRO A 49 2.26 -19.92 9.90
#